data_AF-A0A926H3T5-F1
#
_entry.id   AF-A0A926H3T5-F1
#
_cell.length_a   1.000
_cell.length_b   1.000
_cell.length_c   1.000
_cell.angle_alpha   90.00
_cell.angle_beta   90.00
_cell.angle_gamma   90.00
#
_symmetry.space_group_name_H-M   'P 1'
#
loop_
_entity.id
_entity.type
_entity.pdbx_description
1 polymer ?
#
loop_
_entity_poly.entity_id
_entity_poly.type
_entity_poly.pdbx_seq_one_letter_code
_entity_poly.pdbx_strand_id
1 'polypeptide(L)' 'LIDDMLPQPNWPDGHAEKAGRLIQTLERDTRFHPVKLSWATGLMLLTRR' A
#
# COMPACT_ATOMS: atom_id res chain seq x y z
N LEU A 1 8.66 -3.62 -2.42
CA LEU A 1 8.49 -2.39 -1.62
C LEU A 1 7.58 -1.49 -2.40
N ILE A 2 6.57 -0.92 -1.77
CA ILE A 2 5.65 0.05 -2.37
C ILE A 2 5.67 1.28 -1.47
N ASP A 3 5.93 2.45 -2.04
CA ASP A 3 5.85 3.74 -1.35
C ASP A 3 4.54 4.46 -1.70
N ASP A 4 4.35 5.65 -1.14
CA ASP A 4 3.19 6.49 -1.41
C ASP A 4 1.85 5.77 -1.13
N MET A 5 1.75 5.17 0.07
CA MET A 5 0.57 4.40 0.47
C MET A 5 -0.31 5.10 1.51
N LEU A 6 0.05 6.31 1.96
CA LEU A 6 -0.80 7.19 2.79
C LEU A 6 -1.36 8.33 1.94
N PRO A 7 -2.58 8.83 2.23
CA PRO A 7 -3.18 9.93 1.47
C PRO A 7 -2.26 11.13 1.32
N GLN A 8 -1.97 11.52 0.09
CA GLN A 8 -1.19 12.72 -0.24
C GLN A 8 -2.07 13.78 -0.92
N PRO A 9 -1.80 15.08 -0.68
CA PRO A 9 -2.60 16.17 -1.27
C PRO A 9 -2.40 16.34 -2.78
N ASN A 10 -1.34 15.77 -3.36
CA ASN A 10 -1.03 15.84 -4.80
C ASN A 10 -1.61 14.67 -5.60
N TRP A 11 -2.33 13.75 -4.95
CA TRP A 11 -2.93 12.61 -5.63
C TRP A 11 -4.08 13.04 -6.54
N PRO A 12 -4.18 12.48 -7.76
CA PRO A 12 -5.33 12.71 -8.62
C PRO A 12 -6.58 12.03 -8.06
N ASP A 13 -7.75 12.48 -8.52
CA ASP A 13 -9.02 11.90 -8.12
C ASP A 13 -9.08 10.37 -8.31
N GLY A 14 -9.61 9.69 -7.31
CA GLY A 14 -9.71 8.22 -7.27
C GLY A 14 -8.40 7.48 -6.97
N HIS A 15 -7.27 8.17 -6.75
CA HIS A 15 -6.02 7.50 -6.39
C HIS A 15 -6.10 6.83 -5.01
N ALA A 16 -6.68 7.52 -4.01
CA ALA A 16 -6.83 6.97 -2.66
C ALA A 16 -7.61 5.64 -2.64
N GLU A 17 -8.64 5.53 -3.47
CA GLU A 17 -9.44 4.32 -3.62
C GLU A 17 -8.64 3.20 -4.29
N LYS A 18 -7.82 3.52 -5.30
CA LYS A 18 -6.92 2.57 -5.96
C LYS A 18 -5.87 2.04 -4.99
N ALA A 19 -5.23 2.92 -4.21
CA ALA A 19 -4.27 2.54 -3.18
C ALA A 19 -4.93 1.64 -2.11
N GLY A 20 -6.12 2.00 -1.65
CA GLY A 20 -6.89 1.17 -0.71
C GLY A 20 -7.24 -0.21 -1.25
N ARG A 21 -7.65 -0.32 -2.53
CA ARG A 21 -7.89 -1.60 -3.20
C ARG A 21 -6.61 -2.43 -3.31
N LEU A 22 -5.47 -1.80 -3.68
CA LEU A 22 -4.18 -2.47 -3.76
C LEU A 22 -3.78 -3.08 -2.40
N ILE A 23 -3.92 -2.31 -1.32
CA ILE A 23 -3.65 -2.80 0.05
C ILE A 23 -4.51 -4.03 0.35
N GLN A 24 -5.82 -3.95 0.12
CA GLN A 24 -6.72 -5.09 0.38
C GLN A 24 -6.38 -6.33 -0.43
N THR A 25 -6.01 -6.18 -1.70
CA THR A 25 -5.62 -7.30 -2.55
C THR A 25 -4.35 -7.96 -2.01
N LEU A 26 -3.34 -7.16 -1.67
CA LEU A 26 -2.05 -7.65 -1.21
C LEU A 26 -2.10 -8.24 0.20
N GLU A 27 -2.94 -7.71 1.08
CA GLU A 27 -3.17 -8.29 2.42
C GLU A 27 -3.83 -9.67 2.38
N ARG A 28 -4.59 -9.97 1.31
CA ARG A 28 -5.26 -11.26 1.11
C ARG A 28 -4.43 -12.26 0.31
N ASP A 29 -3.31 -11.83 -0.29
CA ASP A 29 -2.46 -12.70 -1.10
C ASP A 29 -1.55 -13.55 -0.21
N THR A 30 -1.85 -14.84 -0.14
CA THR A 30 -1.14 -15.81 0.71
C THR A 30 0.31 -16.06 0.29
N ARG A 31 0.74 -15.58 -0.87
CA ARG A 31 2.14 -15.68 -1.35
C ARG A 31 3.07 -14.68 -0.66
N PHE A 32 2.53 -13.69 0.04
CA PHE A 32 3.31 -12.64 0.68
C PHE A 32 3.16 -12.60 2.20
N HIS A 33 4.17 -12.00 2.85
CA HIS A 33 4.11 -11.47 4.21
C HIS A 33 4.13 -9.94 4.12
N PRO A 34 2.96 -9.28 4.20
CA PRO A 34 2.87 -7.83 4.12
C PRO A 34 3.06 -7.15 5.48
N VAL A 35 3.76 -6.01 5.48
CA VAL A 35 3.87 -5.08 6.62
C VAL A 35 3.62 -3.66 6.11
N LYS A 36 2.78 -2.91 6.82
CA LYS A 36 2.52 -1.50 6.56
C LYS A 36 3.25 -0.65 7.58
N LEU A 37 3.97 0.37 7.12
CA LEU A 37 4.71 1.32 7.94
C LEU A 37 4.21 2.73 7.66
N SER A 38 3.77 3.43 8.70
CA SER A 38 3.45 4.86 8.65
C SER A 38 4.72 5.71 8.68
N TRP A 39 5.63 5.48 7.75
CA TRP A 39 6.88 6.22 7.59
C TRP A 39 6.91 6.92 6.22
N ALA A 40 7.39 8.17 6.20
CA ALA A 40 7.34 9.08 5.04
C ALA A 40 5.91 9.20 4.46
N THR A 41 5.73 8.99 3.16
CA THR A 41 4.41 9.00 2.49
C THR A 41 3.65 7.68 2.63
N GLY A 42 4.08 6.79 3.53
CA GLY A 42 3.52 5.46 3.72
C GLY A 42 4.25 4.41 2.91
N LEU A 43 4.71 3.36 3.59
CA LEU A 43 5.45 2.26 2.97
C LEU A 43 4.75 0.94 3.22
N MET A 44 4.67 0.10 2.19
CA MET A 44 4.25 -1.28 2.28
C MET A 44 5.40 -2.20 1.85
N LEU A 45 5.88 -2.99 2.80
CA LEU A 45 6.87 -4.04 2.59
C LEU A 45 6.16 -5.36 2.37
N LEU A 46 6.58 -6.11 1.36
CA LEU A 46 6.12 -7.46 1.10
C LEU A 46 7.33 -8.33 0.86
N THR A 47 7.44 -9.43 1.60
CA THR A 47 8.37 -10.50 1.29
C THR A 47 7.59 -11.69 0.77
N ARG A 48 8.16 -12.45 -0.17
CA ARG A 48 7.56 -13.72 -0.55
C ARG A 48 7.69 -14.69 0.61
N ARG A 49 6.68 -15.53 0.80
CA ARG A 49 6.80 -16.68 1.70
C ARG A 49 7.84 -17.68 1.19
#